data_AF-A0A4Q3T479-F1
#
_entry.id   AF-A0A4Q3T479-F1
#
_cell.length_a   1.000
_cell.length_b   1.000
_cell.length_c   1.000
_cell.angle_alpha   90.00
_cell.angle_beta   90.00
_cell.angle_gamma   90.00
#
_symmetry.space_group_name_H-M   'P 1'
#
loop_
_entity.id
_entity.type
_entity.pdbx_description
1 polymer ?
#
loop_
_entity_poly.entity_id
_entity_poly.type
_entity_poly.pdbx_seq_one_letter_code
_entity_poly.pdbx_strand_id
1 'polypeptide(L)'
;PSFVKTTGGKGLHVVLPIKADARSKIAWDENKAFAKAVSELVRQDAPDRFTTTLAKKARGGKIFLDYLRNGRMATAVAPWSPRGRPGAGIAFPLSWSQVKSGLDPRAYNLRTYPALLKKADPWTDFHASAVSLRPAMKRVL
;
A
#
# COMPACT_ATOMS: atom_id res chain seq x y z
N PRO A 1 7.74 6.76 -7.93
CA PRO A 1 6.27 6.84 -8.09
C PRO A 1 5.60 5.86 -7.13
N SER A 2 4.43 6.19 -6.58
CA SER A 2 3.68 5.33 -5.67
C SER A 2 2.19 5.45 -5.96
N PHE A 3 1.46 4.38 -5.67
CA PHE A 3 0.03 4.27 -5.94
C PHE A 3 -0.68 3.88 -4.66
N VAL A 4 -1.89 4.36 -4.47
CA VAL A 4 -2.63 4.18 -3.21
C VAL A 4 -4.00 3.59 -3.48
N LYS A 5 -4.44 2.72 -2.58
CA LYS A 5 -5.79 2.14 -2.62
C LYS A 5 -6.33 1.94 -1.22
N THR A 6 -7.66 1.99 -1.09
CA THR A 6 -8.30 1.47 0.13
C THR A 6 -8.10 -0.04 0.21
N THR A 7 -8.18 -0.58 1.42
CA THR A 7 -8.14 -2.04 1.62
C THR A 7 -9.50 -2.72 1.47
N GLY A 8 -10.59 -1.95 1.34
CA GLY A 8 -11.95 -2.43 1.61
C GLY A 8 -12.19 -2.74 3.10
N GLY A 9 -11.27 -2.31 3.97
CA GLY A 9 -11.36 -2.39 5.42
C GLY A 9 -11.11 -1.02 6.05
N LYS A 10 -10.21 -0.94 7.03
CA LYS A 10 -9.94 0.29 7.80
C LYS A 10 -8.66 1.04 7.40
N GLY A 11 -7.87 0.51 6.48
CA GLY A 11 -6.56 1.07 6.12
C GLY A 11 -6.37 1.28 4.63
N LEU A 12 -5.19 1.79 4.28
CA LEU A 12 -4.72 2.01 2.92
C LEU A 12 -3.58 1.04 2.60
N HIS A 13 -3.43 0.68 1.34
CA HIS A 13 -2.20 0.10 0.80
C HIS A 13 -1.53 1.14 -0.08
N VAL A 14 -0.22 1.31 0.10
CA VAL A 14 0.64 2.04 -0.82
C VAL A 14 1.47 1.01 -1.59
N VAL A 15 1.45 1.08 -2.91
CA VAL A 15 2.06 0.11 -3.83
C VAL A 15 3.06 0.84 -4.71
N LEU A 16 4.27 0.30 -4.81
CA LEU A 16 5.32 0.80 -5.69
C LEU A 16 5.56 -0.25 -6.78
N PRO A 17 5.29 0.06 -8.06
CA PRO A 17 5.68 -0.82 -9.16
C PRO A 17 7.22 -0.80 -9.29
N ILE A 18 7.82 -1.98 -9.38
CA ILE A 18 9.28 -2.14 -9.47
C ILE A 18 9.65 -2.90 -10.75
N LYS A 19 10.78 -2.53 -11.35
CA LYS A 19 11.33 -3.27 -12.50
C LYS A 19 11.91 -4.60 -12.04
N ALA A 20 11.65 -5.65 -12.81
CA ALA A 20 12.21 -6.99 -12.60
C ALA A 20 13.10 -7.46 -13.77
N ASP A 21 13.58 -6.52 -14.60
CA ASP A 21 14.55 -6.81 -15.65
C ASP A 21 15.91 -7.29 -15.08
N ALA A 22 16.78 -7.81 -15.94
CA ALA A 22 18.07 -8.38 -15.54
C ALA A 22 18.94 -7.44 -14.69
N ARG A 23 18.82 -6.12 -14.86
CA ARG A 23 19.60 -5.11 -14.12
C ARG A 23 18.92 -4.65 -12.84
N SER A 24 17.61 -4.83 -12.72
CA SER A 24 16.79 -4.30 -11.63
C SER A 24 16.23 -5.36 -10.70
N LYS A 25 16.37 -6.65 -11.04
CA LYS A 25 15.90 -7.78 -10.23
C LYS A 25 16.48 -7.71 -8.81
N ILE A 26 15.61 -7.93 -7.83
CA ILE A 26 15.93 -8.00 -6.39
C ILE A 26 15.33 -9.27 -5.81
N ALA A 27 15.95 -9.83 -4.78
CA ALA A 27 15.42 -10.95 -4.03
C ALA A 27 14.27 -10.52 -3.09
N TRP A 28 13.47 -11.48 -2.65
CA TRP A 28 12.36 -11.23 -1.71
C TRP A 28 12.84 -10.63 -0.38
N ASP A 29 13.96 -11.10 0.16
CA ASP A 29 14.50 -10.60 1.41
C ASP A 29 15.02 -9.17 1.29
N GLU A 30 15.66 -8.85 0.16
CA GLU A 30 16.08 -7.48 -0.18
C GLU A 30 14.88 -6.52 -0.28
N ASN A 31 13.82 -6.95 -0.97
CA ASN A 31 12.58 -6.16 -1.08
C ASN A 31 11.93 -5.92 0.29
N LYS A 32 11.87 -6.97 1.13
CA LYS A 32 11.32 -6.87 2.48
C LYS A 32 12.18 -5.97 3.38
N ALA A 33 13.51 -6.07 3.28
CA ALA A 33 14.44 -5.22 4.02
C ALA A 33 14.27 -3.75 3.62
N PHE A 34 14.19 -3.46 2.32
CA PHE A 34 13.92 -2.10 1.83
C PHE A 34 12.58 -1.56 2.35
N ALA A 35 11.50 -2.33 2.27
CA ALA A 35 10.19 -1.91 2.79
C ALA A 35 10.21 -1.67 4.31
N LYS A 36 10.99 -2.46 5.06
CA LYS A 36 11.21 -2.25 6.50
C LYS A 36 11.96 -0.94 6.75
N ALA A 37 13.04 -0.66 6.03
CA ALA A 37 13.82 0.56 6.17
C ALA A 37 12.96 1.81 5.90
N VAL A 38 12.18 1.81 4.81
CA VAL A 38 11.23 2.91 4.51
C VAL A 38 10.20 3.08 5.63
N SER A 39 9.63 1.98 6.13
CA SER A 39 8.65 2.05 7.22
C SER A 39 9.26 2.59 8.51
N GLU A 40 10.52 2.26 8.77
CA GLU A 40 11.25 2.74 9.93
C GLU A 40 11.58 4.24 9.83
N LEU A 41 11.97 4.73 8.65
CA LEU A 41 12.14 6.16 8.40
C LEU A 41 10.85 6.95 8.65
N VAL A 42 9.71 6.46 8.14
CA VAL A 42 8.39 7.10 8.39
C VAL A 42 8.03 7.08 9.87
N ARG A 43 8.36 5.99 10.58
CA ARG A 43 8.17 5.90 12.03
C ARG A 43 9.06 6.89 12.77
N GLN A 44 10.30 7.09 12.35
CA GLN A 44 11.22 8.03 12.99
C GLN A 44 10.80 9.49 12.78
N ASP A 45 10.26 9.82 11.61
CA ASP A 45 9.76 11.15 11.28
C ASP A 45 8.49 11.52 12.06
N ALA A 46 7.60 10.55 12.32
CA ALA A 46 6.36 10.76 13.08
C ALA A 46 6.09 9.61 14.08
N PRO A 47 6.89 9.50 15.16
CA PRO A 47 6.89 8.35 16.09
C PRO A 47 5.66 8.30 16.99
N ASP A 48 4.96 9.41 17.15
CA ASP A 48 3.67 9.55 17.83
C ASP A 48 2.50 9.03 16.98
N ARG A 49 2.65 8.99 15.65
CA ARG A 49 1.61 8.58 14.70
C ARG A 49 1.78 7.16 14.18
N PHE A 50 3.02 6.71 13.99
CA PHE A 50 3.33 5.44 13.33
C PHE A 50 4.10 4.47 14.22
N THR A 51 3.99 3.17 13.91
CA THR A 51 4.77 2.11 14.56
C THR A 51 5.12 1.01 13.57
N THR A 52 6.29 0.41 13.73
CA THR A 52 6.74 -0.82 13.05
C THR A 52 6.67 -2.04 13.98
N THR A 53 6.18 -1.87 15.21
CA THR A 53 6.00 -2.95 16.18
C THR A 53 4.78 -3.80 15.85
N LEU A 54 4.98 -5.10 15.67
CA LEU A 54 3.91 -6.03 15.29
C LEU A 54 2.81 -6.12 16.36
N ALA A 55 3.21 -6.18 17.63
CA ALA A 55 2.31 -6.44 18.75
C ALA A 55 1.18 -5.40 18.80
N LYS A 56 -0.06 -5.84 18.57
CA LYS A 56 -1.24 -4.95 18.51
C LYS A 56 -1.41 -4.13 19.79
N LYS A 57 -1.15 -4.74 20.95
CA LYS A 57 -1.19 -4.07 22.26
C LYS A 57 -0.18 -2.91 22.36
N ALA A 58 0.99 -3.04 21.72
CA ALA A 58 2.04 -2.03 21.74
C ALA A 58 1.79 -0.85 20.78
N ARG A 59 0.73 -0.91 19.95
CA ARG A 59 0.47 0.15 18.96
C ARG A 59 -0.07 1.42 19.61
N GLY A 60 -0.78 1.33 20.74
CA GLY A 60 -1.20 2.51 21.51
C GLY A 60 -1.95 3.58 20.70
N GLY A 61 -2.82 3.17 19.76
CA GLY A 61 -3.54 4.11 18.88
C GLY A 61 -2.79 4.51 17.59
N LYS A 62 -1.51 4.15 17.45
CA LYS A 62 -0.69 4.44 16.27
C LYS A 62 -1.06 3.57 15.07
N ILE A 63 -0.74 4.06 13.87
CA ILE A 63 -0.87 3.32 12.62
C ILE A 63 0.34 2.38 12.47
N PHE A 64 0.05 1.09 12.31
CA PHE A 64 1.09 0.10 12.03
C PHE A 64 1.47 0.11 10.55
N LEU A 65 2.76 0.29 10.27
CA LEU A 65 3.33 0.21 8.92
C LEU A 65 3.69 -1.26 8.63
N ASP A 66 2.76 -1.97 7.98
CA ASP A 66 2.86 -3.41 7.71
C ASP A 66 3.80 -3.72 6.52
N TYR A 67 5.11 -3.63 6.76
CA TYR A 67 6.13 -4.01 5.77
C TYR A 67 6.22 -5.52 5.52
N LEU A 68 5.55 -6.36 6.33
CA LEU A 68 5.66 -7.82 6.28
C LEU A 68 5.03 -8.43 5.03
N ARG A 69 4.19 -7.66 4.32
CA ARG A 69 3.56 -8.06 3.05
C ARG A 69 4.54 -8.21 1.88
N ASN A 70 5.79 -7.84 2.08
CA ASN A 70 6.83 -7.82 1.06
C ASN A 70 7.72 -9.07 1.04
N GLY A 71 7.42 -10.08 1.87
CA GLY A 71 8.10 -11.38 1.86
C GLY A 71 7.50 -12.35 0.86
N ARG A 72 8.28 -13.38 0.48
CA ARG A 72 7.79 -14.48 -0.36
C ARG A 72 6.56 -15.14 0.28
N MET A 73 5.56 -15.49 -0.53
CA MET A 73 4.26 -16.06 -0.11
C MET A 73 3.34 -15.12 0.68
N ALA A 74 3.77 -13.90 1.02
CA ALA A 74 2.90 -12.94 1.66
C ALA A 74 1.82 -12.44 0.66
N THR A 75 0.65 -12.10 1.19
CA THR A 75 -0.50 -11.69 0.37
C THR A 75 -0.87 -10.24 0.60
N ALA A 76 -1.28 -9.57 -0.47
CA ALA A 76 -1.98 -8.30 -0.44
C ALA A 76 -3.22 -8.41 -1.32
N VAL A 77 -4.36 -7.91 -0.83
CA VAL A 77 -5.60 -7.92 -1.63
C VAL A 77 -5.39 -7.10 -2.91
N ALA A 78 -5.77 -7.66 -4.06
CA ALA A 78 -5.62 -7.00 -5.35
C ALA A 78 -6.54 -5.76 -5.46
N PRO A 79 -6.20 -4.78 -6.30
CA PRO A 79 -7.11 -3.73 -6.73
C PRO A 79 -8.47 -4.29 -7.15
N TRP A 80 -9.55 -3.57 -6.85
CA TRP A 80 -10.94 -3.92 -7.20
C TRP A 80 -11.52 -5.19 -6.56
N SER A 81 -10.72 -5.97 -5.84
CA SER A 81 -11.23 -7.17 -5.17
C SER A 81 -12.19 -6.81 -4.02
N PRO A 82 -13.35 -7.51 -3.92
CA PRO A 82 -14.27 -7.33 -2.80
C PRO A 82 -13.72 -7.94 -1.52
N ARG A 83 -14.25 -7.49 -0.39
CA ARG A 83 -13.95 -8.03 0.94
C ARG A 83 -15.18 -8.72 1.50
N GLY A 84 -15.02 -9.98 1.93
CA GLY A 84 -16.02 -10.72 2.70
C GLY A 84 -16.18 -10.16 4.11
N ARG A 85 -16.74 -8.96 4.24
CA ARG A 85 -17.00 -8.24 5.48
C ARG A 85 -18.33 -7.48 5.37
N PRO A 86 -19.00 -7.16 6.49
CA PRO A 86 -20.17 -6.29 6.47
C PRO A 86 -19.91 -5.01 5.67
N GLY A 87 -20.85 -4.65 4.80
CA GLY A 87 -20.71 -3.53 3.86
C GLY A 87 -20.07 -3.88 2.51
N ALA A 88 -19.54 -5.09 2.32
CA ALA A 88 -18.99 -5.57 1.04
C ALA A 88 -18.00 -4.59 0.38
N GLY A 89 -17.08 -4.03 1.19
CA GLY A 89 -16.10 -3.04 0.75
C GLY A 89 -15.15 -3.59 -0.33
N ILE A 90 -14.64 -2.70 -1.17
CA ILE A 90 -13.71 -3.02 -2.27
C ILE A 90 -12.34 -2.43 -1.95
N ALA A 91 -11.28 -3.14 -2.32
CA ALA A 91 -9.93 -2.59 -2.32
C ALA A 91 -9.73 -1.62 -3.50
N PHE A 92 -10.28 -0.42 -3.35
CA PHE A 92 -10.48 0.51 -4.46
C PHE A 92 -9.23 1.38 -4.73
N PRO A 93 -8.71 1.40 -5.97
CA PRO A 93 -7.66 2.31 -6.42
C PRO A 93 -8.04 3.78 -6.22
N LEU A 94 -7.13 4.58 -5.70
CA LEU A 94 -7.30 6.01 -5.49
C LEU A 94 -6.18 6.78 -6.18
N SER A 95 -6.47 8.02 -6.57
CA SER A 95 -5.44 9.02 -6.79
C SER A 95 -4.97 9.59 -5.44
N TRP A 96 -3.74 10.11 -5.39
CA TRP A 96 -3.24 10.76 -4.17
C TRP A 96 -4.07 11.98 -3.75
N SER A 97 -4.68 12.70 -4.70
CA SER A 97 -5.57 13.83 -4.40
C SER A 97 -6.87 13.44 -3.69
N GLN A 98 -7.26 12.16 -3.73
CA GLN A 98 -8.38 11.62 -2.97
C GLN A 98 -8.01 11.26 -1.53
N VAL A 99 -6.70 11.12 -1.22
CA VAL A 99 -6.22 10.76 0.13
C VAL A 99 -6.13 12.01 0.99
N LYS A 100 -7.28 12.44 1.51
CA LYS A 100 -7.40 13.62 2.38
C LYS A 100 -8.39 13.38 3.51
N SER A 101 -8.45 14.32 4.45
CA SER A 101 -9.44 14.28 5.53
C SER A 101 -10.86 14.13 4.97
N GLY A 102 -11.67 13.28 5.60
CA GLY A 102 -13.02 12.94 5.14
C GLY A 102 -13.10 11.81 4.09
N LEU A 103 -11.99 11.21 3.67
CA LEU A 103 -12.02 9.98 2.86
C LEU A 103 -12.78 8.88 3.62
N ASP A 104 -13.91 8.42 3.07
CA ASP A 104 -14.69 7.31 3.63
C ASP A 104 -14.50 6.03 2.78
N PRO A 105 -13.74 5.03 3.28
CA PRO A 105 -13.56 3.76 2.59
C PRO A 105 -14.87 2.99 2.35
N ARG A 106 -15.93 3.25 3.12
CA ARG A 106 -17.24 2.57 3.00
C ARG A 106 -17.99 2.98 1.73
N ALA A 107 -17.66 4.13 1.15
CA ALA A 107 -18.21 4.59 -0.12
C ALA A 107 -17.77 3.72 -1.30
N TYR A 108 -16.76 2.87 -1.13
CA TYR A 108 -16.27 1.94 -2.15
C TYR A 108 -16.66 0.50 -1.81
N ASN A 109 -17.78 0.05 -2.38
CA ASN A 109 -18.33 -1.27 -2.13
C ASN A 109 -19.01 -1.86 -3.38
N LEU A 110 -19.35 -3.15 -3.32
CA LEU A 110 -19.98 -3.88 -4.43
C LEU A 110 -21.26 -3.22 -4.97
N ARG A 111 -22.03 -2.52 -4.14
CA ARG A 111 -23.27 -1.84 -4.58
C ARG A 111 -22.97 -0.58 -5.39
N THR A 112 -21.89 0.12 -5.05
CA THR A 112 -21.44 1.35 -5.74
C THR A 112 -20.52 1.08 -6.95
N TYR A 113 -19.98 -0.13 -7.07
CA TYR A 113 -19.02 -0.52 -8.10
C TYR A 113 -19.42 -0.15 -9.54
N PRO A 114 -20.68 -0.35 -9.99
CA PRO A 114 -21.06 0.02 -11.36
C PRO A 114 -20.86 1.50 -11.70
N ALA A 115 -21.07 2.39 -10.74
CA ALA A 115 -20.83 3.83 -10.93
C ALA A 115 -19.34 4.18 -10.90
N LEU A 116 -18.55 3.44 -10.10
CA LEU A 116 -17.10 3.63 -10.00
C LEU A 116 -16.38 3.24 -11.29
N LEU A 117 -16.83 2.18 -11.97
CA LEU A 117 -16.25 1.73 -13.25
C LEU A 117 -16.36 2.75 -14.39
N LYS A 118 -17.30 3.70 -14.30
CA LYS A 118 -17.46 4.75 -15.31
C LYS A 118 -16.41 5.87 -15.17
N LYS A 119 -15.64 5.88 -14.09
CA LYS A 119 -14.62 6.88 -13.81
C LYS A 119 -13.28 6.43 -14.40
N ALA A 120 -12.42 7.39 -14.74
CA ALA A 120 -11.05 7.11 -15.17
C ALA A 120 -10.29 6.34 -14.08
N ASP A 121 -9.46 5.38 -14.50
CA ASP A 121 -8.64 4.60 -13.59
C ASP A 121 -7.48 5.46 -13.04
N PRO A 122 -7.41 5.73 -11.72
CA PRO A 122 -6.31 6.49 -11.15
C PRO A 122 -4.95 5.77 -11.24
N TRP A 123 -4.94 4.48 -11.60
CA TRP A 123 -3.74 3.65 -11.74
C TRP A 123 -3.37 3.36 -13.20
N THR A 124 -3.89 4.13 -14.17
CA THR A 124 -3.62 3.90 -15.61
C THR A 124 -2.13 3.79 -15.96
N ASP A 125 -1.25 4.51 -15.24
CA ASP A 125 0.19 4.52 -15.49
C ASP A 125 0.98 3.53 -14.61
N PHE A 126 0.32 2.62 -13.88
CA PHE A 126 0.94 1.75 -12.88
C PHE A 126 2.14 0.97 -13.42
N HIS A 127 1.97 0.27 -14.54
CA HIS A 127 3.03 -0.53 -15.13
C HIS A 127 4.14 0.32 -15.75
N ALA A 128 3.77 1.39 -16.45
CA ALA A 128 4.72 2.33 -17.06
C ALA A 128 5.59 3.04 -16.00
N SER A 129 5.07 3.20 -14.79
CA SER A 129 5.75 3.83 -13.66
C SER A 129 6.75 2.94 -12.94
N ALA A 130 6.99 1.70 -13.37
CA ALA A 130 7.91 0.79 -12.69
C ALA A 130 9.34 1.34 -12.66
N VAL A 131 9.98 1.33 -11.48
CA VAL A 131 11.35 1.82 -11.28
C VAL A 131 12.27 0.77 -10.66
N SER A 132 13.59 0.93 -10.84
CA SER A 132 14.57 0.09 -10.13
C SER A 132 14.69 0.56 -8.67
N LEU A 133 14.64 -0.37 -7.72
CA LEU A 133 14.87 -0.05 -6.30
C LEU A 133 16.35 0.11 -5.94
N ARG A 134 17.28 -0.37 -6.78
CA ARG A 134 18.72 -0.40 -6.47
C ARG A 134 19.29 0.96 -6.05
N PRO A 135 19.00 2.10 -6.73
CA PRO A 135 19.52 3.40 -6.32
C PRO A 135 18.99 3.84 -4.95
N ALA A 136 17.73 3.53 -4.64
CA ALA A 136 17.11 3.88 -3.36
C ALA A 136 17.65 3.01 -2.22
N MET A 137 17.80 1.70 -2.46
CA MET A 137 18.37 0.76 -1.49
C MET A 137 19.75 1.20 -1.01
N LYS A 138 20.65 1.66 -1.91
CA LYS A 138 21.98 2.19 -1.55
C LYS A 138 21.96 3.40 -0.60
N ARG A 139 20.83 4.10 -0.47
CA ARG A 139 20.68 5.28 0.38
C ARG A 139 20.08 4.98 1.74
N VAL A 140 19.32 3.88 1.86
CA VAL A 140 18.48 3.59 3.03
C VAL A 140 18.79 2.26 3.72
N LEU A 141 19.60 1.42 3.09
CA LEU A 141 20.18 0.20 3.64
C LEU A 141 21.69 0.39 3.73
#